data_AF-A0A5N6MHP9-F1
#
_entry.id   AF-A0A5N6MHP9-F1
#
_cell.length_a   1.000
_cell.length_b   1.000
_cell.length_c   1.000
_cell.angle_alpha   90.00
_cell.angle_beta   90.00
_cell.angle_gamma   90.00
#
_symmetry.space_group_name_H-M   'P 1'
#
loop_
_entity.id
_entity.type
_entity.pdbx_description
1 polymer ?
#
loop_
_entity_poly.entity_id
_entity_poly.type
_entity_poly.pdbx_seq_one_letter_code
_entity_poly.pdbx_strand_id
1 'polypeptide(L)'
;MYSSTDENGLHRIYQRRGLSGWGIEDGLVVDVQYNLSSTGPFPGWYYGVPVMISTVLLIIVVYWSLRRIAAAARPTSPGLFHVDTTLRSLRTVFVMATSSAALAFQVAGLLAVTGNVLRVSHLDAVPTADTFATANTVPVEPGHTLALIAILSSLAVAVAAVILLIKALTVVADLWSAERTARASNHGPER
;
A
#
# COMPACT_ATOMS: atom_id res chain seq x y z
N MET A 1 18.09 8.27 -26.22
CA MET A 1 17.99 9.73 -26.44
C MET A 1 17.52 9.87 -27.88
N TYR A 2 16.28 10.34 -28.07
CA TYR A 2 15.76 10.55 -29.43
C TYR A 2 16.14 11.96 -29.85
N SER A 3 16.87 12.08 -30.97
CA SER A 3 17.17 13.37 -31.57
C SER A 3 16.84 13.36 -33.04
N SER A 4 16.16 14.40 -33.50
CA SER A 4 16.10 14.75 -34.92
C SER A 4 16.72 16.14 -35.12
N THR A 5 17.16 16.38 -36.33
CA THR A 5 17.58 17.70 -36.80
C THR A 5 16.35 18.48 -37.23
N ASP A 6 16.18 19.71 -36.74
CA ASP A 6 15.11 20.59 -37.21
C ASP A 6 15.42 21.17 -38.60
N GLU A 7 14.50 21.98 -39.12
CA GLU A 7 14.63 22.68 -40.41
C GLU A 7 15.89 23.57 -40.53
N ASN A 8 16.54 23.89 -39.40
CA ASN A 8 17.76 24.68 -39.33
C ASN A 8 19.00 23.83 -39.02
N GLY A 9 18.88 22.50 -39.02
CA GLY A 9 19.99 21.59 -38.71
C GLY A 9 20.38 21.55 -37.24
N LEU A 10 19.52 22.01 -36.31
CA LEU A 10 19.75 21.94 -34.88
C LEU A 10 19.18 20.64 -34.29
N HIS A 11 19.95 19.97 -33.42
CA HIS A 11 19.50 18.77 -32.73
C HIS A 11 18.41 19.10 -31.70
N ARG A 12 17.19 18.62 -31.92
CA ARG A 12 16.12 18.61 -30.92
C ARG A 12 16.24 17.38 -30.04
N ILE A 13 16.31 17.58 -28.73
CA ILE A 13 16.32 16.51 -27.74
C ILE A 13 14.90 16.33 -27.25
N TYR A 14 14.27 15.20 -27.56
CA TYR A 14 12.93 14.91 -27.06
C TYR A 14 13.02 14.30 -25.66
N GLN A 15 12.31 14.90 -24.70
CA GLN A 15 12.16 14.33 -23.37
C GLN A 15 11.39 13.01 -23.46
N ARG A 16 11.99 11.97 -22.86
CA ARG A 16 11.46 10.60 -22.76
C ARG A 16 10.02 10.53 -22.20
N ARG A 17 9.64 11.48 -21.36
CA ARG A 17 8.33 11.51 -20.70
C ARG A 17 7.29 12.15 -21.61
N GLY A 18 6.44 11.32 -22.20
CA GLY A 18 5.21 11.77 -22.86
C GLY A 18 5.07 11.36 -24.32
N LEU A 19 6.09 10.78 -24.97
CA LEU A 19 5.98 10.33 -26.36
C LEU A 19 4.88 9.26 -26.52
N SER A 20 3.78 9.61 -27.20
CA SER A 20 2.67 8.70 -27.54
C SER A 20 2.61 8.29 -28.99
N GLY A 21 3.31 9.04 -29.84
CA GLY A 21 3.39 8.80 -31.26
C GLY A 21 4.50 9.66 -31.83
N TRP A 22 5.03 9.23 -32.95
CA TRP A 22 5.94 10.04 -33.74
C TRP A 22 5.69 9.85 -35.24
N GLY A 23 5.96 10.88 -36.03
CA GLY A 23 5.98 10.83 -37.48
C GLY A 23 7.41 10.77 -37.99
N ILE A 24 7.64 10.00 -39.05
CA ILE A 24 8.92 9.96 -39.77
C ILE A 24 8.68 10.52 -41.17
N GLU A 25 9.44 11.53 -41.55
CA GLU A 25 9.47 12.10 -42.90
C GLU A 25 10.93 12.15 -43.34
N ASP A 26 11.25 11.62 -44.53
CA ASP A 26 12.62 11.53 -45.07
C ASP A 26 13.66 10.92 -44.12
N GLY A 27 13.23 9.97 -43.27
CA GLY A 27 14.10 9.30 -42.29
C GLY A 27 14.40 10.12 -41.03
N LEU A 28 13.79 11.31 -40.89
CA LEU A 28 13.89 12.18 -39.72
C LEU A 28 12.61 12.11 -38.89
N VAL A 29 12.72 12.22 -37.56
CA VAL A 29 11.56 12.27 -36.65
C VAL A 29 11.01 13.69 -36.65
N VAL A 30 9.80 13.90 -37.16
CA VAL A 30 9.26 15.25 -37.43
C VAL A 30 8.07 15.59 -36.54
N ASP A 31 7.16 14.63 -36.33
CA ASP A 31 6.06 14.78 -35.39
C ASP A 31 6.37 14.05 -34.09
N VAL A 32 6.21 14.72 -32.95
CA VAL A 32 6.25 14.09 -31.63
C VAL A 32 4.95 14.42 -30.95
N GLN A 33 4.05 13.43 -30.88
CA GLN A 33 2.88 13.55 -30.05
C GLN A 33 3.28 13.29 -28.61
N TYR A 34 3.05 14.29 -27.77
CA TYR A 34 3.06 14.10 -26.34
C TYR A 34 1.66 13.63 -25.92
N ASN A 35 1.49 12.38 -25.47
CA ASN A 35 0.36 12.08 -24.61
C ASN A 35 0.59 12.89 -23.34
N LEU A 36 -0.14 14.00 -23.25
CA LEU A 36 -0.55 14.59 -21.99
C LEU A 36 -1.52 13.67 -21.23
N SER A 37 -1.77 12.44 -21.71
CA SER A 37 -2.48 11.42 -20.96
C SER A 37 -1.62 11.00 -19.77
N SER A 38 -1.81 11.71 -18.66
CA SER A 38 -1.69 11.12 -17.34
C SER A 38 -2.83 10.10 -17.20
N THR A 39 -2.72 8.98 -17.90
CA THR A 39 -3.59 7.81 -17.69
C THR A 39 -3.12 7.11 -16.42
N GLY A 40 -3.25 7.82 -15.30
CA GLY A 40 -2.80 7.40 -13.98
C GLY A 40 -2.98 8.54 -12.98
N PRO A 41 -3.03 8.21 -11.68
CA PRO A 41 -3.57 9.02 -10.56
C PRO A 41 -2.73 10.26 -10.22
N PHE A 42 -2.36 11.05 -11.21
CA PHE A 42 -1.77 12.35 -11.00
C PHE A 42 -2.87 13.40 -11.03
N PRO A 43 -2.87 14.29 -10.04
CA PRO A 43 -1.87 14.43 -8.98
C PRO A 43 -2.05 13.45 -7.80
N GLY A 44 -0.93 12.89 -7.29
CA GLY A 44 -0.93 11.88 -6.22
C GLY A 44 -1.51 12.33 -4.87
N TRP A 45 -1.89 13.61 -4.73
CA TRP A 45 -2.51 14.14 -3.51
C TRP A 45 -3.88 13.51 -3.23
N TYR A 46 -4.64 13.12 -4.27
CA TYR A 46 -5.94 12.45 -4.12
C TYR A 46 -5.85 11.13 -3.33
N TYR A 47 -4.66 10.53 -3.28
CA TYR A 47 -4.40 9.28 -2.57
C TYR A 47 -3.53 9.52 -1.32
N GLY A 48 -2.55 10.42 -1.42
CA GLY A 48 -1.66 10.76 -0.31
C GLY A 48 -2.38 11.42 0.86
N VAL A 49 -3.26 12.39 0.60
CA VAL A 49 -3.98 13.10 1.68
C VAL A 49 -4.90 12.16 2.47
N PRO A 50 -5.77 11.34 1.83
CA PRO A 50 -6.57 10.36 2.57
C PRO A 50 -5.75 9.35 3.37
N VAL A 51 -4.62 8.87 2.83
CA VAL A 51 -3.72 7.96 3.55
C VAL A 51 -3.14 8.66 4.78
N MET A 52 -2.61 9.88 4.65
CA MET A 52 -2.07 10.64 5.78
C MET A 52 -3.12 10.87 6.86
N ILE A 53 -4.33 11.27 6.49
CA ILE A 53 -5.45 11.43 7.44
C ILE A 53 -5.73 10.11 8.14
N SER A 54 -5.83 9.01 7.40
CA SER A 54 -6.10 7.68 7.95
C SER A 54 -5.00 7.21 8.90
N THR A 55 -3.73 7.47 8.59
CA THR A 55 -2.59 7.15 9.46
C THR A 55 -2.63 7.97 10.74
N VAL A 56 -2.91 9.28 10.67
CA VAL A 56 -3.04 10.13 11.86
C VAL A 56 -4.19 9.68 12.75
N LEU A 57 -5.36 9.38 12.17
CA LEU A 57 -6.50 8.84 12.90
C LEU A 57 -6.16 7.50 13.57
N LEU A 58 -5.46 6.61 12.86
CA LEU A 58 -5.00 5.35 13.43
C LEU A 58 -4.07 5.56 14.63
N ILE A 59 -3.10 6.48 14.54
CA ILE A 59 -2.20 6.83 15.65
C ILE A 59 -3.00 7.32 16.87
N ILE A 60 -3.96 8.22 16.65
CA ILE A 60 -4.82 8.76 17.71
C ILE A 60 -5.61 7.63 18.38
N VAL A 61 -6.25 6.76 17.59
CA VAL A 61 -7.05 5.63 18.09
C VAL A 61 -6.20 4.64 18.87
N VAL A 62 -5.01 4.30 18.37
CA VAL A 62 -4.07 3.39 19.05
C VAL A 62 -3.61 3.99 20.37
N TYR A 63 -3.14 5.23 20.34
CA TYR A 63 -2.70 5.93 21.56
C TYR A 63 -3.82 5.99 22.60
N TRP A 64 -5.03 6.38 22.19
CA TRP A 64 -6.16 6.48 23.09
C TRP A 64 -6.57 5.11 23.66
N SER A 65 -6.56 4.06 22.83
CA SER A 65 -6.86 2.69 23.25
C SER A 65 -5.86 2.18 24.29
N LEU A 66 -4.56 2.35 24.03
CA LEU A 66 -3.50 1.94 24.96
C LEU A 66 -3.54 2.76 26.26
N ARG A 67 -3.74 4.08 26.16
CA ARG A 67 -3.91 4.94 27.33
C ARG A 67 -5.09 4.51 28.19
N ARG A 68 -6.22 4.15 27.56
CA ARG A 68 -7.41 3.65 28.27
C ARG A 68 -7.14 2.31 28.96
N ILE A 69 -6.39 1.40 28.34
CA ILE A 69 -6.00 0.12 28.95
C ILE A 69 -5.09 0.36 30.16
N ALA A 70 -4.11 1.25 30.03
CA ALA A 70 -3.16 1.58 31.09
C ALA A 70 -3.81 2.32 32.27
N ALA A 71 -4.76 3.22 32.00
CA ALA A 71 -5.44 4.02 33.02
C ALA A 71 -6.57 3.27 33.75
N ALA A 72 -6.95 2.07 33.31
CA ALA A 72 -7.99 1.30 33.97
C ALA A 72 -7.56 0.94 35.40
N ALA A 73 -8.40 1.19 36.40
CA ALA A 73 -8.11 0.84 37.79
C ALA A 73 -7.89 -0.68 37.94
N ARG A 74 -6.95 -1.08 38.81
CA ARG A 74 -6.78 -2.49 39.19
C ARG A 74 -7.94 -2.92 40.09
N PRO A 75 -8.35 -4.20 40.06
CA PRO A 75 -9.31 -4.73 41.02
C PRO A 75 -8.77 -4.60 42.45
N THR A 76 -9.66 -4.54 43.44
CA THR A 76 -9.28 -4.39 44.86
C THR A 76 -8.82 -5.70 45.51
N SER A 77 -9.27 -6.85 44.99
CA SER A 77 -8.91 -8.16 45.54
C SER A 77 -7.61 -8.70 44.91
N PRO A 78 -6.61 -9.10 45.73
CA PRO A 78 -5.34 -9.63 45.23
C PRO A 78 -5.47 -10.86 44.33
N GLY A 79 -6.46 -11.72 44.60
CA GLY A 79 -6.74 -12.91 43.80
C GLY A 79 -7.11 -12.62 42.34
N LEU A 80 -7.56 -11.41 42.02
CA LEU A 80 -7.91 -11.00 40.66
C LEU A 80 -6.76 -10.34 39.88
N PHE A 81 -5.60 -10.12 40.50
CA PHE A 81 -4.49 -9.41 39.85
C PHE A 81 -3.93 -10.17 38.64
N HIS A 82 -3.88 -11.50 38.72
CA HIS A 82 -3.42 -12.33 37.62
C HIS A 82 -4.36 -12.21 36.42
N VAL A 83 -5.67 -12.31 36.66
CA VAL A 83 -6.71 -12.18 35.62
C VAL A 83 -6.68 -10.79 34.98
N ASP A 84 -6.59 -9.73 35.78
CA ASP A 84 -6.48 -8.34 35.29
C ASP A 84 -5.24 -8.13 34.41
N THR A 85 -4.09 -8.68 34.81
CA THR A 85 -2.85 -8.60 34.04
C THR A 85 -2.98 -9.31 32.68
N THR A 86 -3.56 -10.51 32.68
CA THR A 86 -3.80 -11.28 31.45
C THR A 86 -4.78 -10.56 30.52
N LEU A 87 -5.86 -9.98 31.05
CA LEU A 87 -6.84 -9.21 30.26
C LEU A 87 -6.22 -7.95 29.64
N ARG A 88 -5.40 -7.22 30.40
CA ARG A 88 -4.67 -6.05 29.86
C ARG A 88 -3.67 -6.47 28.78
N SER A 89 -2.97 -7.60 28.96
CA SER A 89 -2.07 -8.16 27.95
C SER A 89 -2.82 -8.49 26.66
N LEU A 90 -3.91 -9.25 26.73
CA LEU A 90 -4.74 -9.61 25.58
C LEU A 90 -5.27 -8.38 24.84
N ARG A 91 -5.81 -7.38 25.57
CA ARG A 91 -6.27 -6.12 24.96
C ARG A 91 -5.15 -5.36 24.27
N THR A 92 -3.96 -5.33 24.87
CA THR A 92 -2.79 -4.67 24.27
C THR A 92 -2.34 -5.40 23.02
N VAL A 93 -2.26 -6.73 23.05
CA VAL A 93 -1.93 -7.56 21.87
C VAL A 93 -2.95 -7.35 20.76
N PHE A 94 -4.25 -7.29 21.08
CA PHE A 94 -5.29 -6.99 20.10
C PHE A 94 -5.08 -5.62 19.44
N VAL A 95 -4.88 -4.56 20.22
CA VAL A 95 -4.64 -3.20 19.69
C VAL A 95 -3.40 -3.16 18.81
N MET A 96 -2.30 -3.78 19.23
CA MET A 96 -1.06 -3.79 18.45
C MET A 96 -1.17 -4.64 17.19
N ALA A 97 -1.83 -5.81 17.25
CA ALA A 97 -2.01 -6.67 16.09
C ALA A 97 -2.93 -6.04 15.04
N THR A 98 -4.07 -5.47 15.46
CA THR A 98 -5.02 -4.79 14.56
C THR A 98 -4.40 -3.55 13.91
N SER A 99 -3.71 -2.70 14.68
CA SER A 99 -3.07 -1.50 14.14
C SER A 99 -1.89 -1.82 13.22
N SER A 100 -1.09 -2.83 13.56
CA SER A 100 0.01 -3.29 12.70
C SER A 100 -0.53 -3.90 11.41
N ALA A 101 -1.64 -4.66 11.46
CA ALA A 101 -2.31 -5.18 10.27
C ALA A 101 -2.81 -4.04 9.38
N ALA A 102 -3.47 -3.03 9.96
CA ALA A 102 -3.97 -1.87 9.23
C ALA A 102 -2.84 -1.09 8.52
N LEU A 103 -1.73 -0.83 9.21
CA LEU A 103 -0.55 -0.19 8.61
C LEU A 103 0.07 -1.05 7.51
N ALA A 104 0.19 -2.36 7.72
CA ALA A 104 0.74 -3.27 6.72
C ALA A 104 -0.15 -3.31 5.45
N PHE A 105 -1.48 -3.31 5.59
CA PHE A 105 -2.38 -3.18 4.44
C PHE A 105 -2.22 -1.86 3.68
N GLN A 106 -2.05 -0.74 4.40
CA GLN A 106 -1.78 0.56 3.75
C GLN A 106 -0.47 0.52 2.95
N VAL A 107 0.61 -0.01 3.54
CA VAL A 107 1.91 -0.15 2.86
C VAL A 107 1.82 -1.08 1.66
N ALA A 108 1.16 -2.24 1.80
CA ALA A 108 0.95 -3.17 0.69
C ALA A 108 0.17 -2.52 -0.46
N GLY A 109 -0.93 -1.80 -0.16
CA GLY A 109 -1.72 -1.09 -1.16
C GLY A 109 -0.90 -0.03 -1.90
N LEU A 110 -0.12 0.79 -1.17
CA LEU A 110 0.76 1.80 -1.77
C LEU A 110 1.82 1.18 -2.68
N LEU A 111 2.45 0.08 -2.25
CA LEU A 111 3.44 -0.64 -3.04
C LEU A 111 2.82 -1.24 -4.32
N ALA A 112 1.61 -1.79 -4.23
CA ALA A 112 0.91 -2.35 -5.39
C ALA A 112 0.56 -1.27 -6.42
N VAL A 113 0.01 -0.12 -5.97
CA VAL A 113 -0.32 1.00 -6.85
C VAL A 113 0.95 1.58 -7.47
N THR A 114 1.98 1.85 -6.65
CA THR A 114 3.27 2.39 -7.12
C THR A 114 3.93 1.44 -8.12
N GLY A 115 3.98 0.15 -7.81
CA GLY A 115 4.53 -0.87 -8.68
C GLY A 115 3.78 -0.98 -10.00
N ASN A 116 2.45 -0.88 -10.00
CA ASN A 116 1.67 -0.86 -11.25
C ASN A 116 1.90 0.41 -12.07
N VAL A 117 1.99 1.58 -11.43
CA VAL A 117 2.32 2.84 -12.13
C VAL A 117 3.70 2.74 -12.77
N LEU A 118 4.72 2.25 -12.06
CA LEU A 118 6.05 2.02 -12.62
C LEU A 118 6.01 0.98 -13.75
N ARG A 119 5.24 -0.10 -13.59
CA ARG A 119 5.06 -1.13 -14.63
C ARG A 119 4.46 -0.58 -15.91
N VAL A 120 3.56 0.39 -15.85
CA VAL A 120 3.01 1.00 -17.06
C VAL A 120 3.94 2.10 -17.60
N SER A 121 4.66 2.80 -16.72
CA SER A 121 5.47 3.97 -17.09
C SER A 121 6.91 3.65 -17.51
N HIS A 122 7.38 2.42 -17.35
CA HIS A 122 8.78 2.04 -17.67
C HIS A 122 8.99 1.57 -19.11
N LEU A 123 7.92 1.50 -19.91
CA LEU A 123 7.98 1.05 -21.29
C LEU A 123 8.40 2.20 -22.21
N ASP A 124 9.46 2.00 -22.99
CA ASP A 124 9.87 2.91 -24.06
C ASP A 124 9.47 2.34 -25.41
N ALA A 125 9.04 3.23 -26.29
CA ALA A 125 8.63 2.87 -27.61
C ALA A 125 9.85 2.61 -28.52
N VAL A 126 9.82 1.53 -29.29
CA VAL A 126 10.88 1.14 -30.24
C VAL A 126 10.51 1.73 -31.60
N PRO A 127 11.37 2.62 -32.16
CA PRO A 127 11.18 3.10 -33.53
C PRO A 127 11.17 1.93 -34.51
N THR A 128 10.17 1.90 -35.39
CA THR A 128 10.12 1.01 -36.55
C THR A 128 10.30 1.85 -37.82
N ALA A 129 11.02 1.32 -38.81
CA ALA A 129 11.20 1.97 -40.10
C ALA A 129 9.94 1.85 -41.00
N ASP A 130 9.03 0.94 -40.65
CA ASP A 130 7.75 0.78 -41.32
C ASP A 130 6.73 1.77 -40.74
N THR A 131 6.32 2.76 -41.54
CA THR A 131 5.35 3.81 -41.18
C THR A 131 3.93 3.29 -41.01
N PHE A 132 3.65 2.04 -41.40
CA PHE A 132 2.35 1.39 -41.22
C PHE A 132 2.32 0.41 -40.04
N ALA A 133 3.46 0.14 -39.41
CA ALA A 133 3.55 -0.74 -38.26
C ALA A 133 3.26 0.02 -36.95
N THR A 134 2.47 -0.58 -36.07
CA THR A 134 2.26 -0.06 -34.71
C THR A 134 3.56 -0.09 -33.92
N ALA A 135 3.87 1.00 -33.22
CA ALA A 135 5.04 1.09 -32.37
C ALA A 135 5.04 0.00 -31.29
N ASN A 136 6.09 -0.83 -31.25
CA ASN A 136 6.33 -1.77 -30.15
C ASN A 136 6.94 -1.04 -28.95
N THR A 137 6.90 -1.65 -27.76
CA THR A 137 7.54 -1.10 -26.56
C THR A 137 8.47 -2.10 -25.88
N VAL A 138 9.58 -1.63 -25.34
CA VAL A 138 10.53 -2.42 -24.53
C VAL A 138 10.58 -1.91 -23.08
N PRO A 139 10.69 -2.81 -22.09
CA PRO A 139 10.98 -2.45 -20.70
C PRO A 139 12.32 -1.72 -20.56
N VAL A 140 12.35 -0.66 -19.76
CA VAL A 140 13.58 0.09 -19.46
C VAL A 140 13.87 0.12 -17.96
N GLU A 141 15.13 -0.05 -17.63
CA GLU A 141 15.63 0.00 -16.25
C GLU A 141 15.90 1.44 -15.77
N PRO A 142 15.79 1.73 -14.47
CA PRO A 142 15.45 0.80 -13.38
C PRO A 142 13.94 0.60 -13.17
N GLY A 143 13.10 1.21 -14.03
CA GLY A 143 11.65 1.23 -13.83
C GLY A 143 11.03 -0.16 -13.82
N HIS A 144 11.51 -1.06 -14.68
CA HIS A 144 11.07 -2.45 -14.70
C HIS A 144 11.40 -3.19 -13.40
N THR A 145 12.68 -3.16 -12.99
CA THR A 145 13.12 -3.83 -11.75
C THR A 145 12.42 -3.28 -10.52
N LEU A 146 12.29 -1.95 -10.41
CA LEU A 146 11.59 -1.31 -9.30
C LEU A 146 10.09 -1.64 -9.28
N ALA A 147 9.45 -1.75 -10.45
CA ALA A 147 8.06 -2.17 -10.54
C ALA A 147 7.87 -3.59 -9.99
N LEU A 148 8.72 -4.54 -10.39
CA LEU A 148 8.67 -5.92 -9.91
C LEU A 148 8.93 -5.99 -8.40
N ILE A 149 9.97 -5.31 -7.91
CA ILE A 149 10.27 -5.26 -6.48
C ILE A 149 9.08 -4.72 -5.69
N ALA A 150 8.46 -3.62 -6.14
CA ALA A 150 7.31 -3.04 -5.46
C ALA A 150 6.10 -4.00 -5.45
N ILE A 151 5.79 -4.66 -6.56
CA ILE A 151 4.69 -5.63 -6.64
C ILE A 151 4.95 -6.84 -5.75
N LEU A 152 6.15 -7.44 -5.82
CA LEU A 152 6.49 -8.60 -4.98
C LEU A 152 6.53 -8.24 -3.49
N SER A 153 7.08 -7.07 -3.15
CA SER A 153 7.06 -6.57 -1.77
C SER A 153 5.64 -6.32 -1.28
N SER A 154 4.74 -5.84 -2.15
CA SER A 154 3.33 -5.64 -1.79
C SER A 154 2.66 -6.95 -1.36
N LEU A 155 2.93 -8.05 -2.06
CA LEU A 155 2.39 -9.36 -1.75
C LEU A 155 2.92 -9.87 -0.41
N ALA A 156 4.23 -9.77 -0.19
CA ALA A 156 4.87 -10.18 1.06
C ALA A 156 4.31 -9.42 2.26
N VAL A 157 4.15 -8.09 2.14
CA VAL A 157 3.58 -7.25 3.19
C VAL A 157 2.08 -7.54 3.40
N ALA A 158 1.32 -7.82 2.33
CA ALA A 158 -0.09 -8.20 2.44
C ALA A 158 -0.26 -9.52 3.21
N VAL A 159 0.60 -10.51 2.98
CA VAL A 159 0.60 -11.77 3.76
C VAL A 159 0.87 -11.50 5.24
N ALA A 160 1.86 -10.65 5.56
CA ALA A 160 2.12 -10.25 6.95
C ALA A 160 0.91 -9.54 7.58
N ALA A 161 0.23 -8.67 6.82
CA ALA A 161 -1.00 -8.00 7.27
C ALA A 161 -2.11 -8.99 7.61
N VAL A 162 -2.32 -10.01 6.77
CA VAL A 162 -3.30 -11.08 7.00
C VAL A 162 -2.96 -11.90 8.24
N ILE A 163 -1.68 -12.25 8.44
CA ILE A 163 -1.24 -12.98 9.65
C ILE A 163 -1.53 -12.18 10.92
N LEU A 164 -1.25 -10.87 10.91
CA LEU A 164 -1.54 -9.98 12.03
C LEU A 164 -3.05 -9.82 12.28
N LEU A 165 -3.84 -9.78 11.21
CA LEU A 165 -5.31 -9.75 11.31
C LEU A 165 -5.85 -11.05 11.92
N ILE A 166 -5.35 -12.22 11.48
CA ILE A 166 -5.71 -13.51 12.08
C ILE A 166 -5.36 -13.52 13.56
N LYS A 167 -4.17 -13.04 13.95
CA LYS A 167 -3.76 -12.92 15.36
C LYS A 167 -4.71 -12.02 16.17
N ALA A 168 -5.20 -10.93 15.58
CA ALA A 168 -6.19 -10.09 16.25
C ALA A 168 -7.52 -10.84 16.46
N LEU A 169 -7.98 -11.59 15.46
CA LEU A 169 -9.22 -12.37 15.53
C LEU A 169 -9.14 -13.50 16.56
N THR A 170 -8.00 -14.19 16.66
CA THR A 170 -7.83 -15.24 17.68
C THR A 170 -7.91 -14.67 19.08
N VAL A 171 -7.33 -13.50 19.34
CA VAL A 171 -7.43 -12.82 20.64
C VAL A 171 -8.87 -12.46 20.99
N VAL A 172 -9.67 -12.03 20.01
CA VAL A 172 -11.11 -11.77 20.22
C VAL A 172 -11.85 -13.07 20.58
N ALA A 173 -11.56 -14.16 19.88
CA ALA A 173 -12.16 -15.46 20.16
C ALA A 173 -11.82 -15.96 21.57
N ASP A 174 -10.59 -15.77 22.02
CA ASP A 174 -10.13 -16.11 23.38
C ASP A 174 -10.84 -15.27 24.45
N LEU A 175 -11.06 -13.98 24.19
CA LEU A 175 -11.82 -13.11 25.09
C LEU A 175 -13.29 -13.54 25.19
N TRP A 176 -13.91 -13.89 24.07
CA TRP A 176 -15.31 -14.34 24.02
C TRP A 176 -15.52 -15.73 24.64
N SER A 177 -14.55 -16.62 24.52
CA SER A 177 -14.63 -17.94 25.15
C SER A 177 -14.50 -17.79 26.68
N ALA A 178 -13.57 -16.96 27.16
CA ALA A 178 -13.41 -16.67 28.58
C ALA A 178 -14.67 -16.05 29.20
N GLU A 179 -15.31 -15.10 28.51
CA GLU A 179 -16.56 -14.48 28.96
C GLU A 179 -17.71 -15.50 29.07
N ARG A 180 -17.86 -16.38 28.06
CA ARG A 180 -18.88 -17.42 28.05
C ARG A 180 -18.72 -18.40 29.22
N THR A 181 -17.49 -18.85 29.47
CA THR A 181 -17.20 -19.76 30.58
C THR A 181 -17.53 -19.11 31.93
N ALA A 182 -17.17 -17.84 32.12
CA ALA A 182 -17.47 -17.11 33.35
C ALA A 182 -18.97 -16.92 33.60
N ARG A 183 -19.77 -16.69 32.55
CA ARG A 183 -21.24 -16.62 32.68
C ARG A 183 -21.86 -17.97 33.03
N ALA A 184 -21.38 -19.05 32.43
CA ALA A 184 -21.88 -20.40 32.71
C ALA A 184 -21.60 -20.84 34.16
N SER A 185 -20.44 -20.47 34.73
CA SER A 185 -20.10 -20.80 36.13
C SER A 185 -20.93 -20.04 37.17
N ASN A 186 -21.40 -18.82 36.84
CA ASN A 186 -22.21 -18.01 37.75
C ASN A 186 -23.70 -18.42 37.81
N HIS A 187 -24.15 -19.31 36.93
CA HIS A 187 -25.53 -19.84 36.90
C HIS A 187 -25.59 -21.34 37.26
N GLY A 188 -24.65 -21.84 38.06
CA GLY A 188 -24.73 -23.19 38.63
C GLY A 188 -26.02 -23.40 39.44
N PRO A 189 -26.61 -24.60 39.45
CA PRO A 189 -27.98 -24.83 39.91
C PRO A 189 -28.16 -24.38 41.35
N GLU A 190 -29.05 -23.42 41.56
CA GLU A 190 -29.60 -23.11 42.88
C GLU A 190 -30.21 -24.41 43.43
N ARG A 191 -29.57 -24.93 44.48
CA ARG A 191 -30.06 -26.08 45.24
C ARG A 191 -30.95 -25.60 46.39
#